data_AF-A0A8A2UDK0-F1
#
_entry.id   AF-A0A8A2UDK0-F1
#
_cell.length_a   1.000
_cell.length_b   1.000
_cell.length_c   1.000
_cell.angle_alpha   90.00
_cell.angle_beta   90.00
_cell.angle_gamma   90.00
#
_symmetry.space_group_name_H-M   'P 1'
#
loop_
_entity.id
_entity.type
_entity.pdbx_description
1 polymer ?
#
loop_
_entity_poly.entity_id
_entity_poly.type
_entity_poly.pdbx_seq_one_letter_code
_entity_poly.pdbx_strand_id
1 'polypeptide(L)'
;MTTDISDAKPVDIDPSLAQNTIFELLLEERRRYALYYLSRTVGAVSLEDLIDRIADRTDADHDGSDRIAVEFHHNHLRKLIDAGVLRYDEDAGTVERRTAARSLDPYLELTYVDDL
;
A
#
# COMPACT_ATOMS: atom_id res chain seq x y z
N MET A 1 4.11 37.50 -1.21
CA MET A 1 5.18 36.87 -0.41
C MET A 1 5.22 35.42 -0.88
N THR A 2 6.11 35.13 -1.82
CA THR A 2 6.18 33.85 -2.52
C THR A 2 7.39 33.14 -1.94
N THR A 3 7.18 32.12 -1.11
CA THR A 3 8.28 31.33 -0.58
C THR A 3 8.70 30.33 -1.65
N ASP A 4 9.79 30.68 -2.31
CA ASP A 4 10.71 29.79 -2.98
C ASP A 4 11.09 28.64 -2.02
N ILE A 5 10.84 27.40 -2.42
CA ILE A 5 11.46 26.23 -1.79
C ILE A 5 12.28 25.57 -2.89
N SER A 6 13.31 26.30 -3.32
CA SER A 6 14.43 25.73 -4.04
C SER A 6 15.30 24.96 -3.05
N ASP A 7 15.66 23.75 -3.46
CA ASP A 7 16.80 22.97 -2.96
C ASP A 7 16.67 22.32 -1.57
N ALA A 8 16.15 21.09 -1.57
CA ALA A 8 16.43 20.13 -0.51
C ALA A 8 16.61 18.73 -1.09
N LYS A 9 17.85 18.37 -1.44
CA LYS A 9 18.37 17.00 -1.35
C LYS A 9 19.63 17.09 -0.47
N PRO A 10 19.94 16.12 0.41
CA PRO A 10 19.39 14.77 0.51
C PRO A 10 18.92 14.42 1.95
N VAL A 11 18.09 13.38 2.10
CA VAL A 11 18.13 12.61 3.36
C VAL A 11 18.06 11.14 3.01
N ASP A 12 19.20 10.47 3.13
CA ASP A 12 19.27 9.04 3.37
C ASP A 12 18.49 8.76 4.66
N ILE A 13 17.24 8.31 4.55
CA ILE A 13 16.53 7.69 5.66
C ILE A 13 16.53 6.19 5.40
N ASP A 14 17.27 5.46 6.23
CA ASP A 14 16.80 4.17 6.69
C ASP A 14 16.88 4.20 8.23
N PRO A 15 15.76 4.01 8.96
CA PRO A 15 15.44 2.66 9.43
C PRO A 15 13.94 2.27 9.55
N SER A 16 13.01 3.18 9.28
CA SER A 16 11.56 2.93 9.20
C SER A 16 10.95 4.08 8.41
N LEU A 17 10.25 3.79 7.30
CA LEU A 17 9.60 4.73 6.36
C LEU A 17 9.59 6.22 6.77
N ALA A 18 10.18 7.09 5.94
CA ALA A 18 10.12 8.53 6.16
C ALA A 18 8.66 9.00 6.29
N GLN A 19 8.39 9.94 7.19
CA GLN A 19 7.02 10.36 7.54
C GLN A 19 6.21 10.85 6.33
N ASN A 20 6.82 11.59 5.40
CA ASN A 20 6.17 12.00 4.15
C ASN A 20 5.77 10.79 3.29
N THR A 21 6.61 9.77 3.23
CA THR A 21 6.31 8.52 2.53
C THR A 21 5.15 7.79 3.20
N ILE A 22 5.09 7.73 4.54
CA ILE A 22 3.94 7.14 5.25
C ILE A 22 2.64 7.84 4.82
N PHE A 23 2.59 9.16 4.90
CA PHE A 23 1.38 9.91 4.52
C PHE A 23 1.04 9.75 3.04
N GLU A 24 2.03 9.75 2.14
CA GLU A 24 1.79 9.46 0.72
C GLU A 24 1.21 8.07 0.51
N LEU A 25 1.77 7.05 1.15
CA LEU A 25 1.30 5.67 1.01
C LEU A 25 -0.14 5.51 1.54
N LEU A 26 -0.46 6.15 2.66
CA LEU A 26 -1.76 6.01 3.31
C LEU A 26 -2.84 6.96 2.77
N LEU A 27 -2.51 7.86 1.84
CA LEU A 27 -3.49 8.80 1.27
C LEU A 27 -4.62 8.09 0.49
N GLU A 28 -4.29 7.01 -0.22
CA GLU A 28 -5.25 6.27 -1.07
C GLU A 28 -5.89 5.12 -0.29
N GLU A 29 -7.21 5.02 -0.36
CA GLU A 29 -8.00 3.99 0.34
C GLU A 29 -7.61 2.57 -0.04
N ARG A 30 -7.44 2.30 -1.33
CA ARG A 30 -7.03 0.97 -1.83
C ARG A 30 -5.66 0.54 -1.31
N ARG A 31 -4.71 1.47 -1.18
CA ARG A 31 -3.39 1.18 -0.57
C ARG A 31 -3.52 0.89 0.93
N ARG A 32 -4.32 1.67 1.65
CA ARG A 32 -4.58 1.44 3.07
C ARG A 32 -5.19 0.06 3.28
N TYR A 33 -6.21 -0.30 2.51
CA TYR A 33 -6.88 -1.58 2.67
C TYR A 33 -5.97 -2.74 2.29
N ALA A 34 -5.21 -2.63 1.20
CA ALA A 34 -4.24 -3.65 0.82
C ALA A 34 -3.21 -3.92 1.92
N LEU A 35 -2.64 -2.85 2.48
CA LEU A 35 -1.65 -2.94 3.56
C LEU A 35 -2.26 -3.49 4.86
N TYR A 36 -3.50 -3.12 5.18
CA TYR A 36 -4.23 -3.64 6.33
C TYR A 36 -4.56 -5.13 6.15
N TYR A 37 -5.07 -5.54 5.00
CA TYR A 37 -5.35 -6.95 4.73
C TYR A 37 -4.08 -7.80 4.87
N LEU A 38 -2.98 -7.35 4.25
CA LEU A 38 -1.68 -8.02 4.34
C LEU A 38 -1.04 -7.94 5.74
N SER A 39 -1.45 -7.02 6.62
CA SER A 39 -1.00 -7.01 8.03
C SER A 39 -1.62 -8.15 8.84
N ARG A 40 -2.78 -8.64 8.40
CA ARG A 40 -3.55 -9.73 9.03
C ARG A 40 -3.28 -11.10 8.42
N THR A 41 -2.59 -11.15 7.28
CA THR A 41 -2.19 -12.40 6.62
C THR A 41 -0.76 -12.78 6.97
N VAL A 42 -0.46 -14.08 6.90
CA VAL A 42 0.89 -14.60 7.12
C VAL A 42 1.47 -15.04 5.78
N GLY A 43 2.63 -14.48 5.42
CA GLY A 43 3.35 -14.84 4.19
C GLY A 43 2.83 -14.14 2.94
N ALA A 44 3.17 -14.71 1.79
CA ALA A 44 2.77 -14.21 0.48
C ALA A 44 1.30 -14.58 0.17
N VAL A 45 0.60 -13.67 -0.51
CA VAL A 45 -0.79 -13.83 -0.95
C VAL A 45 -0.86 -13.66 -2.46
N SER A 46 -1.81 -14.32 -3.14
CA SER A 46 -2.06 -14.07 -4.56
C SER A 46 -2.42 -12.60 -4.79
N LEU A 47 -1.84 -12.00 -5.83
CA LEU A 47 -2.21 -10.64 -6.23
C LEU A 47 -3.69 -10.57 -6.66
N GLU A 48 -4.20 -11.63 -7.30
CA GLU A 48 -5.61 -11.75 -7.69
C GLU A 48 -6.53 -11.73 -6.46
N ASP A 49 -6.25 -12.59 -5.46
CA ASP A 49 -7.02 -12.61 -4.20
C ASP A 49 -6.98 -11.24 -3.50
N LEU A 50 -5.82 -10.56 -3.51
CA LEU A 50 -5.72 -9.22 -2.93
C LEU A 50 -6.61 -8.21 -3.67
N ILE A 51 -6.63 -8.24 -5.00
CA ILE A 51 -7.46 -7.36 -5.83
C ILE A 51 -8.94 -7.60 -5.54
N ASP A 52 -9.37 -8.86 -5.47
CA ASP A 52 -10.76 -9.21 -5.17
C ASP A 52 -11.18 -8.66 -3.80
N ARG A 53 -10.32 -8.80 -2.78
CA ARG A 53 -10.60 -8.21 -1.45
C ARG A 53 -10.70 -6.69 -1.50
N ILE A 54 -9.83 -6.03 -2.28
CA ILE A 54 -9.87 -4.58 -2.45
C ILE A 54 -11.17 -4.17 -3.15
N ALA A 55 -11.58 -4.89 -4.19
CA ALA A 55 -12.81 -4.65 -4.92
C ALA A 55 -14.01 -4.77 -3.98
N ASP A 56 -14.13 -5.89 -3.26
CA ASP A 56 -15.20 -6.15 -2.29
C ASP A 56 -15.35 -5.04 -1.23
N ARG A 57 -14.23 -4.42 -0.82
CA ARG A 57 -14.23 -3.38 0.22
C ARG A 57 -14.45 -1.97 -0.32
N THR A 58 -13.89 -1.64 -1.48
CA THR A 58 -13.79 -0.25 -1.98
C THR A 58 -14.75 0.09 -3.11
N ASP A 59 -15.31 -0.90 -3.79
CA ASP A 59 -16.25 -0.71 -4.89
C ASP A 59 -17.48 -1.61 -4.66
N ALA A 60 -18.64 -1.00 -4.41
CA ALA A 60 -19.91 -1.73 -4.24
C ALA A 60 -20.53 -2.19 -5.58
N ASP A 61 -20.10 -1.61 -6.70
CA ASP A 61 -20.53 -1.97 -8.04
C ASP A 61 -19.45 -2.87 -8.68
N HIS A 62 -19.84 -4.10 -9.00
CA HIS A 62 -19.06 -5.19 -9.61
C HIS A 62 -18.42 -4.86 -10.98
N ASP A 63 -18.36 -3.59 -11.40
CA ASP A 63 -17.79 -3.15 -12.68
C ASP A 63 -16.24 -3.09 -12.60
N GLY A 64 -15.69 -4.29 -12.49
CA GLY A 64 -14.46 -4.74 -13.12
C GLY A 64 -13.29 -4.95 -12.16
N SER A 65 -13.20 -6.13 -11.53
CA SER A 65 -11.96 -6.62 -10.91
C SER A 65 -10.77 -6.45 -11.85
N ASP A 66 -10.95 -6.65 -13.17
CA ASP A 66 -9.91 -6.40 -14.18
C ASP A 66 -9.44 -4.93 -14.24
N ARG A 67 -10.35 -3.97 -14.12
CA ARG A 67 -10.01 -2.54 -14.12
C ARG A 67 -9.27 -2.17 -12.85
N ILE A 68 -9.72 -2.68 -11.70
CA ILE A 68 -9.06 -2.50 -10.42
C ILE A 68 -7.69 -3.17 -10.45
N ALA A 69 -7.55 -4.35 -11.06
CA ALA A 69 -6.29 -5.06 -11.20
C ALA A 69 -5.23 -4.22 -11.93
N VAL A 70 -5.59 -3.69 -13.11
CA VAL A 70 -4.70 -2.85 -13.92
C VAL A 70 -4.33 -1.57 -13.17
N GLU A 71 -5.32 -0.88 -12.58
CA GLU A 71 -5.11 0.35 -11.82
C GLU A 71 -4.23 0.12 -10.58
N PHE A 72 -4.55 -0.91 -9.79
CA PHE A 72 -3.81 -1.29 -8.61
C PHE A 72 -2.37 -1.65 -8.97
N HIS A 73 -2.15 -2.46 -10.01
CA HIS A 73 -0.81 -2.85 -10.42
C HIS A 73 0.06 -1.63 -10.80
N HIS A 74 -0.45 -0.74 -11.65
CA HIS A 74 0.33 0.40 -12.14
C HIS A 74 0.51 1.53 -11.13
N ASN A 75 -0.49 1.81 -10.30
CA ASN A 75 -0.48 2.98 -9.42
C ASN A 75 -0.16 2.64 -7.97
N HIS A 76 -0.72 1.54 -7.46
CA HIS A 76 -0.69 1.23 -6.05
C HIS A 76 0.45 0.28 -5.72
N LEU A 77 0.49 -0.90 -6.35
CA LEU A 77 1.50 -1.91 -6.14
C LEU A 77 2.90 -1.36 -6.42
N ARG A 78 3.11 -0.68 -7.55
CA ARG A 78 4.39 -0.06 -7.88
C ARG A 78 4.89 0.89 -6.78
N LYS A 79 4.04 1.79 -6.28
CA LYS A 79 4.42 2.71 -5.19
C LYS A 79 4.76 1.99 -3.90
N LEU A 80 4.04 0.91 -3.58
CA LEU A 80 4.26 0.10 -2.39
C LEU A 80 5.58 -0.70 -2.48
N ILE A 81 5.96 -1.15 -3.68
CA ILE A 81 7.25 -1.78 -3.95
C ILE A 81 8.38 -0.75 -3.88
N ASP A 82 8.21 0.41 -4.53
CA ASP A 82 9.20 1.50 -4.54
C ASP A 82 9.50 2.02 -3.13
N ALA A 83 8.48 2.06 -2.26
CA ALA A 83 8.64 2.42 -0.86
C ALA A 83 9.17 1.27 0.03
N GLY A 84 9.42 0.09 -0.53
CA GLY A 84 9.99 -1.05 0.18
C GLY A 84 9.04 -1.71 1.20
N VAL A 85 7.74 -1.44 1.12
CA VAL A 85 6.75 -1.99 2.07
C VAL A 85 6.15 -3.31 1.59
N LEU A 86 6.13 -3.54 0.28
CA LEU A 86 5.73 -4.81 -0.33
C LEU A 86 6.86 -5.39 -1.18
N ARG A 87 6.78 -6.70 -1.39
CA ARG A 87 7.49 -7.42 -2.45
C ARG A 87 6.44 -8.02 -3.36
N TYR A 88 6.65 -7.92 -4.67
CA TYR A 88 5.90 -8.67 -5.66
C TYR A 88 6.82 -9.70 -6.30
N ASP A 89 6.33 -10.94 -6.41
CA ASP A 89 6.95 -12.03 -7.14
C ASP A 89 6.15 -12.22 -8.44
N GLU A 90 6.71 -11.75 -9.55
CA GLU A 90 6.07 -11.80 -10.88
C GLU A 90 5.89 -13.23 -11.38
N ASP A 91 6.83 -14.13 -11.07
CA ASP A 91 6.78 -15.53 -11.51
C ASP A 91 5.69 -16.30 -10.78
N ALA A 92 5.52 -16.03 -9.48
CA ALA A 92 4.49 -16.66 -8.65
C ALA A 92 3.14 -15.91 -8.67
N GLY A 93 3.10 -14.66 -9.13
CA GLY A 93 1.92 -13.79 -9.05
C GLY A 93 1.52 -13.46 -7.61
N THR A 94 2.49 -13.36 -6.70
CA THR A 94 2.22 -13.18 -5.26
C THR A 94 2.82 -11.91 -4.70
N VAL A 95 2.14 -11.34 -3.72
CA VAL A 95 2.56 -10.16 -2.97
C VAL A 95 2.78 -10.51 -1.51
N GLU A 96 3.89 -10.04 -0.96
CA GLU A 96 4.27 -10.27 0.42
C GLU A 96 4.59 -8.95 1.12
N ARG A 97 4.13 -8.82 2.36
CA ARG A 97 4.40 -7.67 3.20
C ARG A 97 5.83 -7.73 3.75
N ARG A 98 6.60 -6.66 3.55
CA ARG A 98 7.95 -6.53 4.11
C ARG A 98 7.90 -6.02 5.55
N THR A 99 8.98 -6.28 6.30
CA THR A 99 9.12 -5.83 7.69
C THR A 99 8.98 -4.32 7.84
N ALA A 100 9.46 -3.53 6.87
CA ALA A 100 9.35 -2.07 6.87
C ALA A 100 7.90 -1.59 6.95
N ALA A 101 6.95 -2.35 6.42
CA ALA A 101 5.54 -1.98 6.45
C ALA A 101 4.96 -1.94 7.87
N ARG A 102 5.58 -2.57 8.87
CA ARG A 102 5.09 -2.60 10.26
C ARG A 102 4.96 -1.21 10.88
N SER A 103 5.76 -0.23 10.44
CA SER A 103 5.61 1.15 10.93
C SER A 103 4.29 1.80 10.48
N LEU A 104 3.55 1.19 9.54
CA LEU A 104 2.24 1.63 9.09
C LEU A 104 1.10 1.10 9.97
N ASP A 105 1.32 0.03 10.74
CA ASP A 105 0.27 -0.68 11.51
C ASP A 105 -0.56 0.25 12.41
N PRO A 106 0.05 1.14 13.22
CA PRO A 106 -0.72 2.02 14.10
C PRO A 106 -1.70 2.92 13.35
N TYR A 107 -1.36 3.34 12.13
CA TYR A 107 -2.21 4.20 11.30
C TYR A 107 -3.32 3.39 10.61
N LEU A 108 -3.03 2.16 10.22
CA LEU A 108 -4.00 1.25 9.62
C LEU A 108 -5.05 0.82 10.66
N GLU A 109 -4.63 0.50 11.88
CA GLU A 109 -5.53 0.17 12.99
C GLU A 109 -6.48 1.32 13.33
N LEU A 110 -6.00 2.57 13.32
CA LEU A 110 -6.84 3.76 13.50
C LEU A 110 -7.85 3.99 12.37
N THR A 111 -7.59 3.45 11.18
CA THR A 111 -8.48 3.61 10.02
C THR A 111 -9.56 2.52 10.00
N TYR A 112 -9.25 1.32 10.48
CA TYR A 112 -10.12 0.14 10.42
C TYR A 112 -10.51 -0.35 11.82
N VAL A 113 -10.80 0.58 12.74
CA VAL A 113 -11.14 0.29 14.15
C VAL A 113 -12.37 -0.62 14.26
N ASP A 114 -13.28 -0.57 13.29
CA ASP A 114 -14.50 -1.39 13.26
C ASP A 114 -14.24 -2.85 12.85
N ASP A 115 -13.06 -3.16 12.31
CA ASP A 115 -12.67 -4.51 11.85
C ASP A 115 -11.81 -5.27 12.90
N LEU A 116 -11.68 -4.72 14.12
CA LEU A 116 -10.83 -5.20 15.23
C LEU A 116 -11.53 -6.18 16.17
#